data_AF-A0A840GDF1-F1
#
_entry.id   AF-A0A840GDF1-F1
#
_cell.length_a   1.000
_cell.length_b   1.000
_cell.length_c   1.000
_cell.angle_alpha   90.00
_cell.angle_beta   90.00
_cell.angle_gamma   90.00
#
_symmetry.space_group_name_H-M   'P 1'
#
loop_
_entity.id
_entity.type
_entity.pdbx_description
1 polymer ?
#
loop_
_entity_poly.entity_id
_entity_poly.type
_entity_poly.pdbx_seq_one_letter_code
_entity_poly.pdbx_strand_id
1 'polypeptide(L)' 'MGMVMVECPQTGRAIPTGIKSDRETFLRSIVFFGNTLCPICEANHNWFAREAWVEESIVRTVDILRAAPSR' A
#
# COMPACT_ATOMS: atom_id res chain seq x y z
N MET A 1 -6.91 7.34 -2.61
CA MET A 1 -6.68 6.03 -3.25
C MET A 1 -5.23 5.66 -2.98
N GLY A 2 -5.00 4.51 -2.35
CA GLY A 2 -3.68 4.09 -1.87
C GLY A 2 -3.09 2.94 -2.67
N MET A 3 -1.95 2.44 -2.19
CA MET A 3 -1.30 1.24 -2.71
C MET A 3 -1.48 0.08 -1.73
N VAL A 4 -1.84 -1.09 -2.23
CA VAL A 4 -1.86 -2.31 -1.41
C VAL A 4 -0.42 -2.73 -1.17
N MET A 5 -0.08 -2.87 0.10
CA MET A 5 1.23 -3.20 0.62
C MET A 5 1.18 -4.57 1.29
N VAL A 6 2.31 -5.26 1.28
CA VAL A 6 2.53 -6.50 2.03
C VAL A 6 3.90 -6.47 2.70
N GLU A 7 4.08 -7.29 3.72
CA GLU A 7 5.39 -7.48 4.35
C GLU A 7 6.22 -8.49 3.56
N CYS A 8 7.47 -8.14 3.25
CA CYS A 8 8.43 -9.08 2.70
C CYS A 8 8.85 -10.08 3.80
N PRO A 9 8.55 -11.38 3.67
CA PRO A 9 8.86 -12.37 4.71
C PRO A 9 10.37 -12.60 4.91
N GLN A 10 11.20 -12.16 3.97
CA GLN A 10 12.66 -12.28 4.07
C GLN A 10 13.31 -11.09 4.79
N THR A 11 12.70 -9.91 4.72
CA THR A 11 13.33 -8.66 5.20
C THR A 11 12.52 -7.92 6.26
N GLY A 12 11.26 -8.31 6.48
CA GLY A 12 10.31 -7.63 7.36
C GLY A 12 9.87 -6.25 6.87
N ARG A 13 10.21 -5.89 5.62
CA ARG A 13 9.93 -4.55 5.06
C ARG A 13 8.65 -4.55 4.26
N ALA A 14 7.92 -3.43 4.31
CA ALA A 14 6.76 -3.19 3.47
C ALA A 14 7.18 -3.09 1.99
N ILE A 15 6.45 -3.79 1.12
CA ILE A 15 6.65 -3.76 -0.33
C ILE A 15 5.34 -3.47 -1.08
N PRO A 16 5.39 -2.69 -2.17
CA PRO A 16 4.22 -2.40 -2.96
C PRO A 16 3.83 -3.60 -3.83
N THR A 17 2.53 -3.93 -3.88
CA THR A 17 2.00 -5.00 -4.74
C THR A 17 1.69 -4.52 -6.17
N GLY A 18 1.67 -3.21 -6.41
CA GLY A 18 1.21 -2.60 -7.66
C GLY A 18 -0.31 -2.46 -7.77
N ILE A 19 -1.08 -3.08 -6.86
CA ILE A 19 -2.54 -2.95 -6.80
C ILE A 19 -2.88 -1.61 -6.13
N LYS A 20 -3.72 -0.81 -6.79
CA LYS A 20 -4.27 0.43 -6.22
C LYS A 20 -5.69 0.17 -5.75
N SER A 21 -5.98 0.55 -4.51
CA SER A 21 -7.31 0.50 -3.92
C SER A 21 -7.42 1.57 -2.85
N ASP A 22 -8.63 2.02 -2.56
CA ASP A 22 -8.90 2.62 -1.25
C ASP A 22 -9.09 1.52 -0.19
N ARG A 23 -8.97 1.91 1.08
CA ARG A 23 -9.06 0.99 2.22
C ARG A 23 -10.42 0.30 2.31
N GLU A 24 -11.53 1.01 2.07
CA GLU A 24 -12.88 0.47 2.24
C GLU A 24 -13.18 -0.59 1.17
N THR A 25 -12.84 -0.31 -0.08
CA THR A 25 -12.97 -1.25 -1.20
C THR A 25 -12.11 -2.49 -0.99
N PHE A 26 -10.87 -2.33 -0.51
CA PHE A 26 -9.97 -3.47 -0.27
C PHE A 26 -10.51 -4.38 0.84
N LEU A 27 -10.99 -3.81 1.95
CA LEU A 27 -11.55 -4.58 3.06
C LEU A 27 -12.85 -5.31 2.71
N ARG A 28 -13.59 -4.83 1.70
CA ARG A 28 -14.79 -5.50 1.17
C ARG A 28 -14.50 -6.47 0.03
N SER A 29 -13.26 -6.54 -0.44
CA SER A 29 -12.89 -7.46 -1.50
C SER A 29 -12.98 -8.91 -1.02
N ILE A 30 -13.29 -9.82 -1.94
CA ILE A 30 -13.24 -11.26 -1.67
C ILE A 30 -11.80 -11.63 -1.25
N VAL A 31 -11.62 -12.54 -0.30
CA VAL A 31 -10.29 -12.99 0.08
C VAL A 31 -9.65 -13.69 -1.13
N PHE A 32 -8.50 -13.18 -1.58
CA PHE A 32 -7.74 -13.72 -2.69
C PHE A 32 -6.27 -13.96 -2.31
N PHE A 33 -5.57 -14.69 -3.18
CA PHE A 33 -4.11 -14.87 -3.10
C PHE A 33 -3.44 -13.99 -4.16
N GLY A 34 -2.38 -13.30 -3.77
CA GLY A 34 -1.57 -12.45 -4.64
C GLY A 34 -0.15 -12.97 -4.77
N ASN A 35 0.52 -12.58 -5.87
CA ASN A 35 1.95 -12.78 -6.07
C ASN A 35 2.58 -11.44 -6.45
N THR A 36 3.66 -11.08 -5.77
CA THR A 36 4.37 -9.80 -5.96
C THR A 36 5.87 -10.02 -6.01
N LEU A 37 6.54 -9.41 -6.99
CA LEU A 37 8.00 -9.33 -7.01
C LEU A 37 8.48 -8.32 -5.96
N CYS A 38 9.29 -8.78 -5.01
CA CYS A 38 9.88 -7.93 -3.99
C CYS A 38 11.06 -7.13 -4.58
N PRO A 39 11.03 -5.78 -4.58
CA PRO A 39 12.15 -4.97 -5.05
C PRO A 39 13.34 -4.95 -4.08
N ILE A 40 13.21 -5.57 -2.91
CA ILE A 40 14.23 -5.53 -1.84
C ILE A 40 15.07 -6.81 -1.83
N CYS A 41 14.42 -7.98 -1.88
CA CYS A 41 15.10 -9.28 -1.90
C CYS A 41 15.07 -9.96 -3.27
N GLU A 42 14.48 -9.30 -4.28
CA GLU A 42 14.44 -9.74 -5.68
C GLU A 42 13.73 -11.10 -5.91
N ALA A 43 12.92 -11.53 -4.94
CA ALA A 43 12.14 -12.77 -5.01
C ALA A 43 10.63 -12.51 -5.14
N ASN A 44 9.90 -13.45 -5.72
CA ASN A 44 8.44 -13.43 -5.73
C ASN A 44 7.88 -13.89 -4.38
N HIS A 45 6.88 -13.16 -3.87
CA HIS A 45 6.21 -13.47 -2.62
C HIS A 45 4.73 -13.71 -2.85
N ASN A 46 4.26 -14.84 -2.33
CA ASN A 46 2.85 -15.15 -2.22
C ASN A 46 2.32 -14.56 -0.91
N TRP A 47 1.13 -14.00 -0.95
CA TRP A 47 0.49 -13.38 0.19
C TRP A 47 -1.02 -13.50 0.08
N PHE A 48 -1.70 -13.50 1.23
CA PHE A 48 -3.15 -13.47 1.31
C PHE A 48 -3.64 -12.04 1.52
N ALA A 49 -4.83 -11.72 1.00
CA ALA A 49 -5.44 -10.40 1.21
C ALA A 49 -5.50 -9.96 2.69
N ARG A 50 -5.56 -10.92 3.63
CA ARG A 50 -5.55 -10.68 5.08
C ARG A 50 -4.21 -10.22 5.65
N GLU A 51 -3.11 -10.50 4.95
CA GLU A 51 -1.74 -10.10 5.31
C GLU A 51 -1.37 -8.73 4.70
N ALA A 52 -2.23 -8.23 3.81
CA ALA A 52 -2.03 -6.99 3.10
C ALA A 52 -2.79 -5.82 3.74
N TRP A 53 -2.30 -4.61 3.51
CA TRP A 53 -2.97 -3.37 3.93
C TRP A 53 -2.89 -2.31 2.85
N VAL A 54 -3.80 -1.34 2.86
CA VAL A 54 -3.74 -0.18 1.97
C VAL A 54 -2.98 0.95 2.65
N GLU A 55 -1.87 1.36 2.05
CA GLU A 55 -1.16 2.60 2.40
C GLU A 55 -1.74 3.75 1.56
N GLU A 56 -2.56 4.57 2.21
CA GLU A 56 -3.13 5.77 1.60
C GLU A 56 -2.26 6.97 1.96
N SER A 57 -1.79 7.71 0.96
CA SER A 57 -1.13 8.99 1.19
C SER A 57 -2.14 9.95 1.79
N ILE A 58 -2.03 10.20 3.09
CA ILE A 58 -2.78 11.26 3.75
C ILE A 58 -2.11 12.56 3.32
N VAL A 59 -2.48 13.09 2.15
CA VAL A 59 -2.23 14.51 1.87
C VAL A 59 -3.09 15.24 2.89
N ARG A 60 -2.48 15.62 4.01
CA ARG A 60 -3.20 16.36 5.02
C ARG A 60 -3.57 17.69 4.38
N THR A 61 -4.85 18.01 4.37
CA THR A 61 -5.35 19.32 3.89
C THR A 61 -4.65 20.50 4.57
N VAL A 62 -4.00 20.28 5.73
CA VAL A 62 -3.17 21.28 6.41
C VAL A 62 -1.88 21.66 5.66
N ASP A 63 -1.33 20.77 4.83
CA ASP A 63 -0.12 21.05 4.05
C ASP A 63 -0.45 21.90 2.81
N ILE A 64 -1.66 21.77 2.28
CA ILE A 64 -2.17 22.62 1.18
C ILE A 64 -2.43 24.05 1.67
N LEU A 65 -2.96 24.22 2.88
CA LEU A 65 -3.22 25.54 3.48
C LEU A 65 -1.94 26.30 3.88
N ARG A 66 -0.84 25.59 4.16
CA ARG A 66 0.47 26.18 4.48
C ARG A 66 1.29 26.59 3.25
N ALA A 67 0.90 26.15 2.06
CA ALA A 67 1.57 26.51 0.81
C ALA A 67 0.97 27.75 0.12
N ALA A 68 -0.02 28.42 0.72
CA ALA A 68 -0.51 29.70 0.22
C ALA A 68 0.59 30.77 0.35
N PRO A 69 1.06 31.38 -0.75
CA PRO A 69 2.05 32.46 -0.66
C PRO A 69 1.41 33.66 0.04
N SER A 70 2.05 34.12 1.11
CA SER A 70 1.74 35.42 1.73
C SER A 70 1.94 36.51 0.69
N ARG A 71 0.84 37.16 0.31
CA ARG A 71 0.83 38.34 -0.55
C ARG A 71 1.07 39.60 0.27
#